data_AF-A0A848VLB9-F1
#
_entry.id   AF-A0A848VLB9-F1
#
_cell.length_a   1.000
_cell.length_b   1.000
_cell.length_c   1.000
_cell.angle_alpha   90.00
_cell.angle_beta   90.00
_cell.angle_gamma   90.00
#
_symmetry.space_group_name_H-M   'P 1'
#
loop_
_entity.id
_entity.type
_entity.pdbx_description
1 polymer ?
#
loop_
_entity_poly.entity_id
_entity_poly.type
_entity_poly.pdbx_seq_one_letter_code
_entity_poly.pdbx_strand_id
1 'polypeptide(L)'
;PKVGPVPLKWTSLIDVWEPGRRFVDSQLQGPYSSWWHEHRFVPDGDGTLMTDTVYYAAPAGPLGGVANALFVGDELRKVFGYRSAVVRARFGADAR
;
A
#
# COMPACT_ATOMS: atom_id res chain seq x y z
N PRO A 1 -2.74 -4.19 11.38
CA PRO A 1 -1.48 -3.51 11.79
C PRO A 1 -1.64 -2.88 13.19
N LYS A 2 -0.63 -2.92 14.05
CA LYS A 2 -0.65 -2.23 15.36
C LYS A 2 0.30 -1.03 15.29
N VAL A 3 -0.14 0.13 15.76
CA VAL A 3 0.74 1.27 16.05
C VAL A 3 0.75 1.39 17.57
N GLY A 4 1.73 0.77 18.23
CA GLY A 4 1.78 0.71 19.70
C GLY A 4 0.63 -0.10 20.33
N PRO A 5 0.21 0.23 21.57
CA PRO A 5 -0.81 -0.54 22.32
C PRO A 5 -2.25 -0.34 21.82
N VAL A 6 -2.48 0.55 20.85
CA VAL A 6 -3.83 0.88 20.35
C VAL A 6 -4.09 0.15 19.04
N PRO A 7 -5.26 -0.50 18.87
CA PRO A 7 -5.64 -1.09 17.59
C PRO A 7 -5.77 0.00 16.53
N LEU A 8 -5.02 -0.14 15.43
CA LEU A 8 -5.11 0.76 14.31
C LEU A 8 -6.44 0.53 13.59
N LYS A 9 -7.36 1.48 13.68
CA LYS A 9 -8.57 1.50 12.85
C LYS A 9 -8.19 2.04 11.47
N TRP A 10 -8.54 1.30 10.43
CA TRP A 10 -8.37 1.70 9.04
C TRP A 10 -9.67 1.42 8.29
N THR A 11 -10.22 2.45 7.65
CA THR A 11 -11.37 2.37 6.76
C THR A 11 -10.97 2.94 5.40
N SER A 12 -11.11 2.15 4.34
CA SER A 12 -10.84 2.55 2.96
C SER A 12 -12.11 2.63 2.13
N LEU A 13 -12.04 3.42 1.06
CA LEU A 13 -13.03 3.49 -0.01
C LEU A 13 -12.38 2.98 -1.30
N ILE A 14 -13.09 2.16 -2.08
CA ILE A 14 -12.66 1.80 -3.44
C ILE A 14 -13.18 2.89 -4.39
N ASP A 15 -12.29 3.80 -4.78
CA ASP A 15 -12.63 4.95 -5.65
C ASP A 15 -12.80 4.53 -7.11
N VAL A 16 -11.99 3.57 -7.56
CA VAL A 16 -12.01 3.06 -8.93
C VAL A 16 -12.02 1.55 -8.90
N TRP A 17 -12.90 0.95 -9.69
CA TRP A 17 -12.98 -0.49 -9.88
C TRP A 17 -13.08 -0.83 -11.38
N GLU A 18 -11.98 -1.31 -11.94
CA GLU A 18 -11.89 -1.79 -13.33
C GLU A 18 -11.43 -3.26 -13.31
N PRO A 19 -12.37 -4.22 -13.34
CA PRO A 19 -12.07 -5.64 -13.20
C PRO A 19 -10.93 -6.12 -14.11
N GLY A 20 -9.95 -6.81 -13.50
CA GLY A 20 -8.79 -7.36 -14.21
C GLY A 20 -7.77 -6.32 -14.72
N ARG A 21 -7.99 -5.02 -14.48
CA ARG A 21 -7.12 -3.94 -14.97
C ARG A 21 -6.55 -3.10 -13.85
N ARG A 22 -7.41 -2.53 -13.01
CA ARG A 22 -6.97 -1.76 -11.85
C ARG A 22 -8.06 -1.55 -10.82
N PHE A 23 -7.64 -1.27 -9.61
CA PHE A 23 -8.50 -0.64 -8.63
C PHE A 23 -7.72 0.36 -7.81
N VAL A 24 -8.43 1.33 -7.27
CA VAL A 24 -7.86 2.40 -6.46
C VAL A 24 -8.57 2.40 -5.12
N ASP A 25 -7.81 2.39 -4.03
CA ASP A 25 -8.31 2.62 -2.69
C ASP A 25 -7.76 3.93 -2.10
N SER A 26 -8.65 4.69 -1.46
CA SER A 26 -8.27 5.81 -0.61
C SER A 26 -8.67 5.54 0.83
N GLN A 27 -7.99 6.20 1.76
CA GLN A 27 -8.31 6.09 3.19
C GLN A 27 -9.35 7.15 3.59
N LEU A 28 -10.46 6.69 4.18
CA LEU A 28 -11.43 7.55 4.85
C LEU A 28 -11.04 7.81 6.32
N GLN A 29 -10.47 6.80 6.98
CA GLN A 29 -9.97 6.89 8.34
C GLN A 29 -8.75 5.97 8.49
N GLY A 30 -7.66 6.45 9.09
CA GLY A 30 -6.49 5.61 9.30
C GLY A 30 -5.27 6.39 9.80
N PRO A 31 -4.08 5.76 9.79
CA PRO A 31 -2.87 6.35 10.37
C PRO A 31 -2.30 7.51 9.55
N TYR A 32 -2.66 7.63 8.27
CA TYR A 32 -2.12 8.65 7.38
C TYR A 32 -3.01 9.88 7.35
N SER A 33 -2.42 11.06 7.10
CA SER A 33 -3.23 12.26 6.83
C SER A 33 -3.96 12.16 5.49
N SER A 34 -3.34 11.50 4.52
CA SER A 34 -3.98 11.07 3.28
C SER A 34 -3.32 9.79 2.77
N TRP A 35 -4.10 8.98 2.07
CA TRP A 35 -3.65 7.76 1.43
C TRP A 35 -4.47 7.56 0.17
N TRP A 36 -3.76 7.30 -0.93
CA TRP A 36 -4.29 6.90 -2.20
C TRP A 36 -3.38 5.83 -2.76
N HIS A 37 -3.95 4.72 -3.20
CA HIS A 37 -3.20 3.56 -3.65
C HIS A 37 -3.86 2.96 -4.88
N GLU A 38 -3.11 2.96 -5.98
CA GLU A 38 -3.52 2.29 -7.21
C GLU A 38 -2.82 0.95 -7.33
N HIS A 39 -3.64 -0.06 -7.57
CA HIS A 39 -3.24 -1.39 -7.98
C HIS A 39 -3.49 -1.53 -9.47
N ARG A 40 -2.44 -1.76 -10.25
CA ARG A 40 -2.54 -1.98 -11.71
C ARG A 40 -2.08 -3.38 -12.08
N PHE A 41 -2.82 -4.01 -12.98
CA PHE A 41 -2.58 -5.35 -13.47
C PHE A 41 -2.41 -5.30 -14.98
N VAL A 42 -1.30 -5.84 -15.48
CA VAL A 42 -0.99 -5.90 -16.91
C VAL A 42 -0.59 -7.34 -17.24
N PRO A 43 -1.13 -7.94 -18.32
CA PRO A 43 -0.64 -9.24 -18.80
C PRO A 43 0.85 -9.19 -19.09
N ASP A 44 1.60 -10.17 -18.61
CA ASP A 44 3.04 -10.28 -18.85
C ASP A 44 3.42 -11.75 -19.10
N GLY A 45 3.48 -12.12 -20.38
CA GLY A 45 3.63 -13.52 -20.80
C GLY A 45 2.50 -14.40 -20.25
N ASP A 46 2.88 -15.50 -19.60
CA ASP A 46 1.94 -16.42 -18.93
C ASP A 46 1.53 -15.94 -17.53
N GLY A 47 1.95 -14.74 -17.14
CA GLY A 47 1.73 -14.14 -15.82
C GLY A 47 1.03 -12.79 -15.85
N THR A 48 1.03 -12.12 -14.71
CA THR A 48 0.49 -10.78 -14.54
C THR A 48 1.52 -9.92 -13.80
N LEU A 49 1.92 -8.82 -14.42
CA LEU A 49 2.68 -7.77 -13.76
C LEU A 49 1.70 -6.93 -12.92
N MET A 50 1.87 -7.00 -11.60
CA MET A 50 1.15 -6.16 -10.64
C MET A 50 2.04 -4.99 -10.21
N THR A 51 1.56 -3.77 -10.43
CA THR A 51 2.23 -2.55 -9.97
C THR A 51 1.38 -1.85 -8.92
N ASP A 52 1.97 -1.61 -7.74
CA ASP A 52 1.37 -0.84 -6.65
C ASP A 52 1.96 0.58 -6.66
N THR A 53 1.11 1.62 -6.80
CA THR A 53 1.53 3.03 -6.71
C THR A 53 0.83 3.70 -5.54
N VAL A 54 1.59 4.16 -4.55
CA VAL A 54 1.06 4.78 -3.33
C VAL A 54 1.45 6.26 -3.27
N TYR A 55 0.44 7.11 -3.09
CA TYR A 55 0.62 8.48 -2.63
C TYR A 55 0.10 8.57 -1.19
N TYR A 56 0.94 9.06 -0.29
CA TYR A 56 0.57 9.20 1.12
C TYR A 56 1.11 10.50 1.71
N ALA A 57 0.39 11.03 2.69
CA ALA A 57 0.90 12.08 3.58
C ALA A 57 1.08 11.49 4.98
N ALA A 58 2.32 11.60 5.50
CA ALA A 58 2.63 11.16 6.86
C ALA A 58 1.79 11.97 7.88
N PRO A 59 1.37 11.35 8.99
CA PRO A 59 0.68 12.07 10.05
C PRO A 59 1.63 13.09 10.68
N ALA A 60 1.29 14.38 10.59
CA ALA A 60 2.07 15.48 11.16
C ALA A 60 1.37 16.05 12.40
N GLY A 61 1.98 15.85 13.57
CA GLY A 61 1.77 16.67 14.77
C GLY A 61 2.94 17.64 14.99
N PRO A 62 2.80 18.67 15.86
CA PRO A 62 3.68 19.84 15.93
C PRO A 62 5.17 19.58 16.26
N LEU A 63 5.58 18.35 16.58
CA LEU A 63 6.97 18.01 16.95
C LEU A 63 7.62 16.90 16.10
N GLY A 64 6.99 16.41 15.02
CA GLY A 64 7.37 15.10 14.43
C GLY A 64 7.55 15.00 12.92
N GLY A 65 7.42 16.09 12.15
CA GLY A 65 7.25 16.00 10.68
C GLY A 65 8.38 15.29 9.91
N VAL A 66 9.65 15.44 10.32
CA VAL A 66 10.81 14.92 9.57
C VAL A 66 11.20 13.50 9.98
N ALA A 67 11.23 13.21 11.29
CA ALA A 67 11.57 11.87 11.78
C ALA A 67 10.49 10.83 11.44
N ASN A 68 9.21 11.24 11.43
CA ASN A 68 8.10 10.36 11.10
C ASN A 68 8.05 10.04 9.60
N ALA A 69 8.38 10.99 8.72
CA ALA A 69 8.39 10.78 7.27
C ALA A 69 9.42 9.73 6.81
N LEU A 70 10.65 9.78 7.38
CA LEU A 70 11.70 8.81 7.07
C LEU A 70 11.32 7.41 7.56
N PHE A 71 10.80 7.29 8.78
CA PHE A 71 10.38 6.01 9.35
C PHE A 71 9.20 5.38 8.60
N VAL A 72 8.22 6.19 8.19
CA VAL A 72 7.07 5.72 7.40
C VAL A 72 7.51 5.19 6.05
N GLY A 73 8.45 5.85 5.37
CA GLY A 73 8.96 5.39 4.07
C GLY A 73 9.64 4.02 4.15
N ASP A 74 10.46 3.79 5.18
CA ASP A 74 11.09 2.49 5.42
C ASP A 74 10.07 1.39 5.75
N GLU A 75 9.07 1.72 6.56
CA GLU A 75 8.03 0.76 6.93
C GLU A 75 7.17 0.38 5.73
N LEU A 76 6.81 1.35 4.88
CA LEU A 76 6.12 1.09 3.62
C LEU A 76 6.94 0.18 2.71
N ARG A 77 8.24 0.44 2.55
CA ARG A 77 9.13 -0.45 1.78
C ARG A 77 9.10 -1.89 2.29
N LYS A 78 9.14 -2.10 3.61
CA LYS A 78 9.06 -3.44 4.21
C LYS A 78 7.70 -4.10 3.94
N VAL A 79 6.61 -3.38 4.16
CA VAL A 79 5.24 -3.90 3.96
C VAL A 79 5.03 -4.30 2.49
N PHE A 80 5.41 -3.45 1.55
CA PHE A 80 5.28 -3.74 0.12
C PHE A 80 6.26 -4.82 -0.34
N GLY A 81 7.48 -4.86 0.20
CA GLY A 81 8.42 -5.96 -0.07
C GLY A 81 7.89 -7.32 0.39
N TYR A 82 7.34 -7.39 1.61
CA TYR A 82 6.67 -8.59 2.11
C TYR A 82 5.45 -8.97 1.25
N ARG A 83 4.61 -7.99 0.88
CA ARG A 83 3.47 -8.20 -0.01
C ARG A 83 3.90 -8.81 -1.34
N SER A 84 4.91 -8.25 -2.01
CA SER A 84 5.44 -8.78 -3.26
C SER A 84 5.92 -10.23 -3.10
N ALA A 85 6.64 -10.54 -2.02
CA ALA A 85 7.11 -11.90 -1.74
C ALA A 85 5.94 -12.89 -1.57
N VAL A 86 4.91 -12.52 -0.81
CA VAL A 86 3.71 -13.36 -0.60
C VAL A 86 2.90 -13.53 -1.87
N VAL A 87 2.72 -12.47 -2.67
CA VAL A 87 2.01 -12.54 -3.96
C VAL A 87 2.73 -13.49 -4.91
N ARG A 88 4.06 -13.36 -5.06
CA ARG A 88 4.87 -14.28 -5.85
C ARG A 88 4.74 -15.72 -5.34
N ALA A 89 4.87 -15.93 -4.03
CA ALA A 89 4.74 -17.27 -3.44
C ALA A 89 3.34 -17.89 -3.64
N ARG A 90 2.28 -17.08 -3.70
CA ARG A 90 0.89 -17.56 -3.77
C ARG A 90 0.40 -17.79 -5.21
N PHE A 91 0.90 -17.02 -6.17
CA PHE A 91 0.40 -16.99 -7.55
C PHE A 91 1.44 -17.38 -8.62
N GLY A 92 2.71 -17.61 -8.25
CA GLY A 92 3.72 -18.16 -9.16
C GLY A 92 5.10 -17.51 -9.00
N ALA A 93 6.14 -18.33 -8.97
CA ALA A 93 7.55 -17.91 -8.84
C ALA A 93 8.17 -17.41 -10.15
N ASP A 94 7.46 -17.56 -11.28
CA ASP A 94 7.99 -17.28 -12.63
C ASP A 94 7.65 -15.88 -13.15
N ALA A 95 7.02 -15.03 -12.34
CA ALA A 95 6.87 -13.61 -12.63
C ALA A 95 8.24 -12.94 -12.40
N ARG A 96 8.91 -12.53 -13.48
CA ARG A 96 10.12 -11.71 -13.41
C ARG A 96 9.80 -10.39 -12.70
#